data_AF-A0A0P7X9C0-F1
#
_entry.id   AF-A0A0P7X9C0-F1
#
_cell.length_a   1.000
_cell.length_b   1.000
_cell.length_c   1.000
_cell.angle_alpha   90.00
_cell.angle_beta   90.00
_cell.angle_gamma   90.00
#
_symmetry.space_group_name_H-M   'P 1'
#
loop_
_entity.id
_entity.type
_entity.pdbx_description
1 polymer ?
#
loop_
_entity_poly.entity_id
_entity_poly.type
_entity_poly.pdbx_seq_one_letter_code
_entity_poly.pdbx_strand_id
1 'polypeptide(L)'
;MPNLPHVRLRYKLLVLLPWALFLTLLVLILHDLMHIWLDVQLVSSETSSFIRIITASGLIGFLTNWIAITMLFKPSEKRPLLGQGLIPAQKTIISEKLASAIQNNLINAQLIQEYVLSSASLDHVVSKIEEQLDHLTNDPDFKEAVYTHITHGLKSYLSDTRLRDEFAERILTEMAESMPLPSVERVAFTTYLRFRRDEARSILNRTIAQLPDTLYGQRNQFDNLLENFPSLIAQNRDILKHHLGEALNSFISGIDVKSIIVKNLNSYDENRLEYLIKSSTMDQLNYIKYLGAILGVLGGLFIWNPLVATAIIGSLAAVLLLFDHILAQSK
;
A
#
# COMPACT_ATOMS: atom_id res chain seq x y z
N MET A 1 12.63 13.28 3.34
CA MET A 1 12.79 13.42 4.81
C MET A 1 14.20 13.94 5.08
N PRO A 2 14.38 15.05 5.82
CA PRO A 2 15.68 15.68 5.98
C PRO A 2 16.57 14.84 6.90
N ASN A 3 17.79 14.57 6.44
CA ASN A 3 18.84 13.89 7.20
C ASN A 3 19.21 14.73 8.43
N LEU A 4 18.91 14.26 9.64
CA LEU A 4 19.42 14.82 10.90
C LEU A 4 20.81 14.20 11.21
N PRO A 5 21.93 14.95 11.07
CA PRO A 5 23.28 14.40 11.23
C PRO A 5 23.76 14.24 12.68
N HIS A 6 23.01 14.74 13.67
CA HIS A 6 23.49 14.85 15.05
C HIS A 6 23.46 13.55 15.88
N VAL A 7 22.64 12.55 15.51
CA VAL A 7 22.55 11.29 16.28
C VAL A 7 23.73 10.35 15.98
N ARG A 8 24.27 10.38 14.76
CA ARG A 8 25.37 9.48 14.34
C ARG A 8 26.70 9.78 15.04
N LEU A 9 26.94 11.00 15.52
CA LEU A 9 28.22 11.39 16.12
C LEU A 9 28.40 10.82 17.54
N ARG A 10 27.34 10.81 18.36
CA ARG A 10 27.39 10.33 19.76
C ARG A 10 27.62 8.82 19.85
N TYR A 11 27.12 8.06 18.88
CA TYR A 11 27.33 6.61 18.81
C TYR A 11 28.80 6.22 18.59
N LYS A 12 29.55 6.98 17.79
CA LYS A 12 30.94 6.64 17.45
C LYS A 12 31.87 6.59 18.67
N LEU A 13 31.62 7.41 19.69
CA LEU A 13 32.41 7.41 20.93
C LEU A 13 32.13 6.18 21.79
N LEU A 14 30.87 5.74 21.86
CA LEU A 14 30.46 4.54 22.60
C LEU A 14 31.08 3.26 22.04
N VAL A 15 31.34 3.21 20.73
CA VAL A 15 31.97 2.06 20.07
C VAL A 15 33.40 1.83 20.57
N LEU A 16 34.13 2.88 20.97
CA LEU A 16 35.51 2.79 21.45
C LEU A 16 35.60 2.28 22.90
N LEU A 17 34.52 2.41 23.68
CA LEU A 17 34.53 2.13 25.11
C LEU A 17 34.87 0.67 25.45
N PRO A 18 34.28 -0.37 24.82
CA PRO A 18 34.67 -1.76 25.09
C PRO A 18 36.13 -2.04 24.75
N TRP A 19 36.66 -1.42 23.69
CA TRP A 19 38.07 -1.58 23.31
C TRP A 19 39.01 -0.92 24.32
N ALA A 20 38.65 0.26 24.83
CA ALA A 20 39.38 0.91 25.92
C ALA A 20 39.36 0.07 27.21
N LEU A 21 38.20 -0.47 27.60
CA LEU A 21 38.09 -1.36 28.76
C LEU A 21 38.91 -2.65 28.58
N PHE A 22 38.90 -3.22 27.37
CA PHE A 22 39.69 -4.41 27.05
C PHE A 22 41.19 -4.14 27.10
N LEU A 23 41.64 -3.05 26.47
CA LEU A 23 43.06 -2.68 26.44
C LEU A 23 43.58 -2.32 27.83
N THR A 24 42.81 -1.59 28.63
CA THR A 24 43.17 -1.28 30.02
C THR A 24 43.25 -2.54 30.88
N LEU A 25 42.30 -3.46 30.76
CA LEU A 25 42.35 -4.75 31.46
C LEU A 25 43.56 -5.58 31.01
N LEU A 26 43.85 -5.63 29.71
CA LEU A 26 44.98 -6.36 29.15
C LEU A 26 46.32 -5.81 29.67
N VAL A 27 46.49 -4.48 29.66
CA VAL A 27 47.69 -3.82 30.18
C VAL A 27 47.88 -4.12 31.67
N LEU A 28 46.80 -4.12 32.46
CA LEU A 28 46.86 -4.48 33.88
C LEU A 28 47.27 -5.94 34.10
N ILE A 29 46.74 -6.87 33.30
CA ILE A 29 47.12 -8.29 33.36
C ILE A 29 48.58 -8.47 32.98
N LEU A 30 49.05 -7.79 31.93
CA LEU A 30 50.45 -7.83 31.50
C LEU A 30 51.39 -7.20 32.54
N HIS A 31 50.97 -6.13 33.20
CA HIS A 31 51.72 -5.52 34.29
C HIS A 31 51.92 -6.50 35.47
N ASP A 32 50.86 -7.18 35.91
CA ASP A 32 51.00 -8.21 36.96
C ASP A 32 51.94 -9.32 36.55
N LEU A 33 51.85 -9.76 35.28
CA LEU A 33 52.74 -10.79 34.75
C LEU A 33 54.19 -10.29 34.77
N MET A 34 54.46 -9.07 34.32
CA MET A 34 55.81 -8.47 34.36
C MET A 34 56.32 -8.29 35.80
N HIS A 35 55.48 -7.92 36.75
CA HIS A 35 55.88 -7.86 38.16
C HIS A 35 56.29 -9.24 38.69
N ILE A 36 55.62 -10.32 38.27
CA ILE A 36 55.95 -11.69 38.68
C ILE A 36 57.33 -12.12 38.13
N TRP A 37 57.71 -11.69 36.93
CA TRP A 37 58.94 -12.16 36.25
C TRP A 37 60.13 -11.20 36.31
N LEU A 38 59.91 -9.88 36.42
CA LEU A 38 60.93 -8.84 36.25
C LEU A 38 61.03 -7.85 37.43
N ASP A 39 60.20 -7.99 38.47
CA ASP A 39 60.19 -7.12 39.67
C ASP A 39 60.12 -5.61 39.35
N VAL A 40 59.43 -5.25 38.26
CA VAL A 40 59.22 -3.87 37.83
C VAL A 40 57.92 -3.34 38.43
N GLN A 41 58.01 -2.27 39.23
CA GLN A 41 56.87 -1.66 39.93
C GLN A 41 56.47 -0.33 39.28
N LEU A 42 55.49 -0.37 38.37
CA LEU A 42 55.01 0.81 37.62
C LEU A 42 53.72 1.44 38.20
N VAL A 43 52.95 0.73 39.03
CA VAL A 43 51.66 1.18 39.59
C VAL A 43 51.48 0.68 41.04
N SER A 44 50.80 1.47 41.89
CA SER A 44 50.48 1.08 43.27
C SER A 44 49.44 -0.05 43.36
N SER A 45 49.54 -0.92 44.38
CA SER A 45 48.73 -2.14 44.50
C SER A 45 47.22 -1.89 44.61
N GLU A 46 46.78 -0.85 45.34
CA GLU A 46 45.36 -0.57 45.53
C GLU A 46 44.66 -0.01 44.29
N THR A 47 45.34 0.87 43.54
CA THR A 47 44.75 1.48 42.32
C THR A 47 44.57 0.46 41.20
N SER A 48 45.48 -0.52 41.11
CA SER A 48 45.39 -1.61 40.14
C SER A 48 44.17 -2.51 40.36
N SER A 49 43.77 -2.72 41.63
CA SER A 49 42.63 -3.57 42.01
C SER A 49 41.30 -2.92 41.64
N PHE A 50 41.18 -1.62 41.91
CA PHE A 50 40.02 -0.80 41.53
C PHE A 50 39.76 -0.82 40.02
N ILE A 51 40.78 -0.48 39.23
CA ILE A 51 40.64 -0.35 37.76
C ILE A 51 40.28 -1.72 37.15
N ARG A 52 40.81 -2.82 37.70
CA ARG A 52 40.52 -4.18 37.22
C ARG A 52 39.06 -4.58 37.45
N ILE A 53 38.51 -4.32 38.63
CA ILE A 53 37.10 -4.64 38.93
C ILE A 53 36.18 -3.86 38.00
N ILE A 54 36.45 -2.57 37.80
CA ILE A 54 35.66 -1.72 36.91
C ILE A 54 35.73 -2.17 35.46
N THR A 55 36.95 -2.42 34.95
CA THR A 55 37.15 -2.82 33.55
C THR A 55 36.58 -4.19 33.26
N ALA A 56 36.77 -5.17 34.16
CA ALA A 56 36.19 -6.49 34.04
C ALA A 56 34.65 -6.45 34.08
N SER A 57 34.07 -5.72 35.04
CA SER A 57 32.61 -5.57 35.15
C SER A 57 32.01 -4.88 33.92
N GLY A 58 32.66 -3.83 33.40
CA GLY A 58 32.26 -3.18 32.15
C GLY A 58 32.30 -4.11 30.92
N LEU A 59 33.35 -4.92 30.79
CA LEU A 59 33.45 -5.90 29.70
C LEU A 59 32.40 -7.02 29.81
N ILE A 60 32.12 -7.50 31.02
CA ILE A 60 31.07 -8.50 31.24
C ILE A 60 29.70 -7.92 30.85
N GLY A 61 29.42 -6.68 31.22
CA GLY A 61 28.19 -5.96 30.83
C GLY A 61 28.04 -5.81 29.32
N PHE A 62 29.13 -5.47 28.62
CA PHE A 62 29.17 -5.44 27.16
C PHE A 62 28.91 -6.82 26.54
N LEU A 63 29.65 -7.84 26.99
CA LEU A 63 29.65 -9.17 26.41
C LEU A 63 28.29 -9.85 26.59
N THR A 64 27.68 -9.71 27.76
CA THR A 64 26.37 -10.28 28.07
C THR A 64 25.29 -9.71 27.15
N ASN A 65 25.26 -8.38 26.98
CA ASN A 65 24.30 -7.76 26.06
C ASN A 65 24.59 -8.11 24.58
N TRP A 66 25.87 -8.22 24.20
CA TRP A 66 26.24 -8.66 22.85
C TRP A 66 25.75 -10.08 22.56
N ILE A 67 25.90 -11.00 23.51
CA ILE A 67 25.39 -12.38 23.40
C ILE A 67 23.86 -12.36 23.30
N ALA A 68 23.17 -11.66 24.21
CA ALA A 68 21.71 -11.59 24.23
C ALA A 68 21.14 -11.06 22.91
N ILE A 69 21.71 -9.97 22.38
CA ILE A 69 21.31 -9.41 21.08
C ILE A 69 21.58 -10.39 19.94
N THR A 70 22.71 -11.08 19.98
CA THR A 70 23.06 -12.08 18.95
C THR A 70 22.07 -13.24 18.96
N MET A 71 21.64 -13.69 20.14
CA MET A 71 20.64 -14.77 20.31
C MET A 71 19.22 -14.38 19.85
N LEU A 72 18.90 -13.08 19.72
CA LEU A 72 17.62 -12.66 19.15
C LEU A 72 17.52 -12.99 17.65
N PHE A 73 18.62 -12.85 16.91
CA PHE A 73 18.63 -12.98 15.45
C PHE A 73 19.24 -14.30 14.96
N LYS A 74 20.20 -14.87 15.69
CA LYS A 74 20.93 -16.08 15.29
C LYS A 74 20.80 -17.17 16.35
N PRO A 75 20.83 -18.45 15.95
CA PRO A 75 20.90 -18.97 14.57
C PRO A 75 19.54 -18.92 13.85
N SER A 76 19.54 -18.74 12.53
CA SER A 76 18.31 -18.66 11.73
C SER A 76 17.54 -19.98 11.69
N GLU A 77 18.26 -21.11 11.73
CA GLU A 77 17.70 -22.46 11.84
C GLU A 77 17.94 -23.05 13.24
N LYS A 78 17.07 -23.97 13.65
CA LYS A 78 17.15 -24.65 14.94
C LYS A 78 18.43 -25.51 15.03
N ARG A 79 19.31 -25.16 15.97
CA ARG A 79 20.53 -25.91 16.32
C ARG A 79 20.31 -26.74 17.60
N PRO A 80 20.98 -27.90 17.76
CA PRO A 80 20.75 -28.81 18.89
C PRO A 80 21.14 -28.24 20.26
N LEU A 81 22.14 -27.36 20.33
CA LEU A 81 22.63 -26.78 21.60
C LEU A 81 22.14 -25.36 21.86
N LEU A 82 22.12 -24.52 20.82
CA LEU A 82 21.79 -23.09 20.93
C LEU A 82 20.31 -22.78 20.66
N GLY A 83 19.52 -23.77 20.24
CA GLY A 83 18.15 -23.57 19.79
C GLY A 83 18.10 -22.76 18.49
N GLN A 84 17.00 -22.04 18.28
CA GLN A 84 16.82 -21.08 17.18
C GLN A 84 16.75 -19.67 17.77
N GLY A 85 17.21 -18.66 17.02
CA GLY A 85 17.07 -17.28 17.44
C GLY A 85 15.60 -16.89 17.64
N LEU A 86 15.32 -16.00 18.59
CA LEU A 86 13.95 -15.68 19.01
C LEU A 86 13.09 -15.11 17.87
N ILE A 87 13.66 -14.23 17.04
CA ILE A 87 12.96 -13.57 15.93
C ILE A 87 12.65 -14.58 14.81
N PRO A 88 13.61 -15.37 14.30
CA PRO A 88 13.32 -16.46 13.35
C PRO A 88 12.28 -17.45 13.88
N ALA A 89 12.34 -17.82 15.16
CA ALA A 89 11.41 -18.77 15.77
C ALA A 89 9.95 -18.26 15.82
N GLN A 90 9.75 -16.94 15.92
CA GLN A 90 8.43 -16.32 15.97
C GLN A 90 7.98 -15.70 14.64
N LYS A 91 8.65 -16.01 13.53
CA LYS A 91 8.42 -15.39 12.20
C LYS A 91 6.93 -15.35 11.84
N THR A 92 6.23 -16.48 11.88
CA THR A 92 4.81 -16.58 11.49
C THR A 92 3.94 -15.64 12.31
N ILE A 93 4.13 -15.64 13.63
CA ILE A 93 3.37 -14.79 14.56
C ILE A 93 3.66 -13.31 14.30
N ILE A 94 4.93 -12.96 14.07
CA ILE A 94 5.33 -11.58 13.74
C ILE A 94 4.69 -11.14 12.41
N SER A 95 4.73 -12.00 11.39
CA SER A 95 4.09 -11.73 10.09
C SER A 95 2.59 -11.52 10.24
N GLU A 96 1.88 -12.37 10.97
CA GLU A 96 0.44 -12.24 11.20
C GLU A 96 0.09 -10.96 11.96
N LYS A 97 0.85 -10.64 13.01
CA LYS A 97 0.65 -9.41 13.79
C LYS A 97 0.94 -8.16 12.97
N LEU A 98 2.01 -8.18 12.17
CA LEU A 98 2.37 -7.08 11.28
C LEU A 98 1.30 -6.90 10.19
N ALA A 99 0.85 -8.00 9.57
CA ALA A 99 -0.24 -7.99 8.60
C ALA A 99 -1.51 -7.36 9.19
N SER A 100 -1.89 -7.80 10.40
CA SER A 100 -3.05 -7.27 11.11
C SER A 100 -2.90 -5.79 11.44
N ALA A 101 -1.71 -5.35 11.86
CA ALA A 101 -1.43 -3.95 12.17
C ALA A 101 -1.48 -3.06 10.92
N ILE A 102 -0.90 -3.51 9.81
CA ILE A 102 -0.96 -2.81 8.53
C ILE A 102 -2.40 -2.73 8.03
N GLN A 103 -3.15 -3.84 8.11
CA GLN A 103 -4.55 -3.87 7.73
C GLN A 103 -5.36 -2.88 8.56
N ASN A 104 -5.27 -2.93 9.88
CA ASN A 104 -6.17 -2.14 10.72
C ASN A 104 -5.85 -0.64 10.69
N ASN A 105 -4.58 -0.26 10.48
CA ASN A 105 -4.14 1.12 10.70
C ASN A 105 -3.54 1.83 9.48
N LEU A 106 -3.11 1.11 8.43
CA LEU A 106 -2.38 1.72 7.31
C LEU A 106 -3.10 1.55 5.97
N ILE A 107 -3.53 0.34 5.64
CA ILE A 107 -4.17 0.02 4.36
C ILE A 107 -5.36 -0.90 4.63
N ASN A 108 -6.55 -0.30 4.73
CA ASN A 108 -7.82 -1.02 4.80
C ASN A 108 -8.72 -0.64 3.60
N ALA A 109 -9.71 -1.49 3.34
CA ALA A 109 -10.66 -1.29 2.25
C ALA A 109 -11.42 0.04 2.38
N GLN A 110 -11.70 0.50 3.60
CA GLN A 110 -12.41 1.74 3.86
C GLN A 110 -11.60 2.97 3.42
N LEU A 111 -10.32 3.04 3.76
CA LEU A 111 -9.40 4.10 3.35
C LEU A 111 -9.21 4.11 1.82
N ILE A 112 -9.15 2.93 1.20
CA ILE A 112 -9.08 2.82 -0.27
C ILE A 112 -10.38 3.33 -0.89
N GLN A 113 -11.54 2.94 -0.36
CA GLN A 113 -12.84 3.45 -0.82
C GLN A 113 -12.92 4.96 -0.68
N GLU A 114 -12.59 5.51 0.49
CA GLU A 114 -12.59 6.95 0.73
C GLU A 114 -11.71 7.71 -0.26
N TYR A 115 -10.49 7.21 -0.51
CA TYR A 115 -9.56 7.84 -1.45
C TYR A 115 -10.00 7.72 -2.92
N VAL A 116 -10.42 6.53 -3.36
CA VAL A 116 -10.80 6.25 -4.75
C VAL A 116 -12.15 6.86 -5.11
N LEU A 117 -13.11 6.83 -4.17
CA LEU A 117 -14.44 7.41 -4.34
C LEU A 117 -14.48 8.89 -3.99
N SER A 118 -13.34 9.49 -3.61
CA SER A 118 -13.25 10.94 -3.47
C SER A 118 -13.63 11.61 -4.79
N SER A 119 -14.30 12.77 -4.68
CA SER A 119 -14.78 13.51 -5.85
C SER A 119 -13.66 13.78 -6.86
N ALA A 120 -12.47 14.15 -6.38
CA ALA A 120 -11.30 14.45 -7.20
C ALA A 120 -10.77 13.22 -7.97
N SER A 121 -10.70 12.05 -7.33
CA SER A 121 -10.25 10.81 -7.98
C SER A 121 -11.24 10.35 -9.05
N LEU A 122 -12.53 10.38 -8.73
CA LEU A 122 -13.59 10.07 -9.71
C LEU A 122 -13.57 11.04 -10.89
N ASP A 123 -13.35 12.34 -10.64
CA ASP A 123 -13.24 13.34 -11.70
C ASP A 123 -12.06 13.05 -12.64
N HIS A 124 -10.93 12.61 -12.09
CA HIS A 124 -9.77 12.24 -12.90
C HIS A 124 -10.06 11.02 -13.79
N VAL A 125 -10.70 9.99 -13.25
CA VAL A 125 -11.07 8.79 -14.04
C VAL A 125 -12.08 9.13 -15.11
N VAL A 126 -13.12 9.92 -14.78
CA VAL A 126 -14.14 10.35 -15.75
C VAL A 126 -13.49 11.15 -16.88
N SER A 127 -12.61 12.10 -16.58
CA SER A 127 -11.91 12.86 -17.63
C SER A 127 -11.01 11.99 -18.49
N LYS A 128 -10.40 10.93 -17.94
CA LYS A 128 -9.66 9.96 -18.76
C LYS A 128 -10.58 9.14 -19.66
N ILE A 129 -11.76 8.76 -19.18
CA ILE A 129 -12.78 8.07 -19.99
C ILE A 129 -13.25 8.99 -21.13
N GLU A 130 -13.55 10.25 -20.84
CA GLU A 130 -13.95 11.25 -21.86
C GLU A 130 -12.89 11.40 -22.96
N GLU A 131 -11.62 11.54 -22.58
CA GLU A 131 -10.48 11.63 -23.51
C GLU A 131 -10.33 10.36 -24.35
N GLN A 132 -10.43 9.17 -23.73
CA GLN A 132 -10.33 7.91 -24.46
C GLN A 132 -11.53 7.67 -25.38
N LEU A 133 -12.74 8.06 -24.96
CA LEU A 133 -13.92 7.98 -25.80
C LEU A 133 -13.79 8.87 -27.02
N ASP A 134 -13.30 10.11 -26.87
CA ASP A 134 -13.05 11.00 -28.01
C ASP A 134 -12.06 10.39 -29.01
N HIS A 135 -10.96 9.82 -28.52
CA HIS A 135 -10.00 9.12 -29.38
C HIS A 135 -10.61 7.90 -30.07
N LEU A 136 -11.35 7.07 -29.35
CA LEU A 136 -11.99 5.86 -29.89
C LEU A 136 -13.07 6.20 -30.92
N THR A 137 -13.92 7.21 -30.66
CA THR A 137 -14.97 7.61 -31.60
C THR A 137 -14.42 8.24 -32.87
N ASN A 138 -13.19 8.78 -32.84
CA ASN A 138 -12.50 9.33 -34.00
C ASN A 138 -11.67 8.30 -34.78
N ASP A 139 -11.48 7.09 -34.24
CA ASP A 139 -10.74 6.01 -34.90
C ASP A 139 -11.54 5.44 -36.09
N PRO A 140 -10.99 5.48 -37.33
CA PRO A 140 -11.66 4.95 -38.52
C PRO A 140 -12.02 3.46 -38.41
N ASP A 141 -11.16 2.65 -37.79
CA ASP A 141 -11.37 1.20 -37.66
C ASP A 141 -12.52 0.92 -36.69
N PHE A 142 -12.61 1.70 -35.61
CA PHE A 142 -13.73 1.62 -34.68
C PHE A 142 -15.04 2.06 -35.32
N LYS A 143 -15.06 3.20 -36.04
CA LYS A 143 -16.24 3.66 -36.78
C LYS A 143 -16.75 2.57 -37.74
N GLU A 144 -15.86 1.96 -38.51
CA GLU A 144 -16.20 0.85 -39.42
C GLU A 144 -16.78 -0.35 -38.67
N ALA A 145 -16.15 -0.75 -37.57
CA ALA A 145 -16.58 -1.90 -36.77
C ALA A 145 -17.98 -1.68 -36.18
N VAL A 146 -18.24 -0.52 -35.58
CA VAL A 146 -19.55 -0.20 -35.01
C VAL A 146 -20.59 -0.08 -36.12
N TYR A 147 -20.27 0.59 -37.22
CA TYR A 147 -21.17 0.72 -38.38
C TYR A 147 -21.61 -0.64 -38.92
N THR A 148 -20.63 -1.52 -39.19
CA THR A 148 -20.88 -2.87 -39.68
C THR A 148 -21.69 -3.68 -38.68
N HIS A 149 -21.39 -3.59 -37.38
CA HIS A 149 -22.10 -4.34 -36.36
C HIS A 149 -23.55 -3.90 -36.22
N ILE A 150 -23.82 -2.59 -36.23
CA ILE A 150 -25.17 -2.03 -36.14
C ILE A 150 -25.98 -2.36 -37.40
N THR A 151 -25.42 -2.14 -38.59
CA THR A 151 -26.11 -2.42 -39.86
C THR A 151 -26.39 -3.91 -40.05
N HIS A 152 -25.44 -4.79 -39.70
CA HIS A 152 -25.64 -6.24 -39.73
C HIS A 152 -26.66 -6.70 -38.68
N GLY A 153 -26.58 -6.18 -37.45
CA GLY A 153 -27.56 -6.45 -36.39
C GLY A 153 -28.98 -6.04 -36.80
N LEU A 154 -29.14 -4.86 -37.39
CA LEU A 154 -30.41 -4.38 -37.89
C LEU A 154 -30.91 -5.23 -39.06
N LYS A 155 -30.04 -5.61 -39.99
CA LYS A 155 -30.39 -6.53 -41.09
C LYS A 155 -30.88 -7.86 -40.53
N SER A 156 -30.19 -8.44 -39.55
CA SER A 156 -30.60 -9.69 -38.90
C SER A 156 -31.95 -9.54 -38.20
N TYR A 157 -32.16 -8.44 -37.46
CA TYR A 157 -33.40 -8.16 -36.75
C TYR A 157 -34.60 -8.00 -37.70
N LEU A 158 -34.42 -7.25 -38.80
CA LEU A 158 -35.49 -7.00 -39.80
C LEU A 158 -35.66 -8.13 -40.84
N SER A 159 -34.75 -9.10 -40.87
CA SER A 159 -34.87 -10.29 -41.72
C SER A 159 -35.83 -11.32 -41.15
N ASP A 160 -36.03 -11.36 -39.83
CA ASP A 160 -37.01 -12.21 -39.18
C ASP A 160 -38.43 -11.77 -39.61
N THR A 161 -39.14 -12.68 -40.29
CA THR A 161 -40.49 -12.43 -40.78
C THR A 161 -41.46 -12.04 -39.67
N ARG A 162 -41.33 -12.64 -38.48
CA ARG A 162 -42.23 -12.36 -37.35
C ARG A 162 -41.99 -10.96 -36.78
N LEU A 163 -40.73 -10.57 -36.60
CA LEU A 163 -40.37 -9.25 -36.08
C LEU A 163 -40.73 -8.14 -37.07
N ARG A 164 -40.46 -8.37 -38.36
CA ARG A 164 -40.84 -7.46 -39.43
C ARG A 164 -42.36 -7.29 -39.51
N ASP A 165 -43.11 -8.37 -39.39
CA ASP A 165 -44.57 -8.35 -39.34
C ASP A 165 -45.10 -7.58 -38.13
N GLU A 166 -44.53 -7.79 -36.94
CA GLU A 166 -44.89 -7.07 -35.73
C GLU A 166 -44.61 -5.56 -35.86
N PHE A 167 -43.46 -5.22 -36.42
CA PHE A 167 -43.07 -3.83 -36.68
C PHE A 167 -43.99 -3.17 -37.71
N ALA A 168 -44.36 -3.90 -38.78
CA ALA A 168 -45.30 -3.42 -39.79
C ALA A 168 -46.69 -3.16 -39.20
N GLU A 169 -47.23 -4.10 -38.42
CA GLU A 169 -48.53 -3.93 -37.75
C GLU A 169 -48.52 -2.76 -36.77
N ARG A 170 -47.41 -2.55 -36.05
CA ARG A 170 -47.28 -1.43 -35.12
C ARG A 170 -47.27 -0.08 -35.83
N ILE A 171 -46.53 0.05 -36.93
CA ILE A 171 -46.54 1.26 -37.75
C ILE A 171 -47.93 1.49 -38.36
N LEU A 172 -48.60 0.46 -38.89
CA LEU A 172 -49.95 0.63 -39.44
C LEU A 172 -50.95 1.13 -38.40
N THR A 173 -50.86 0.63 -37.18
CA THR A 173 -51.70 1.06 -36.06
C THR A 173 -51.39 2.51 -35.68
N GLU A 174 -50.11 2.84 -35.50
CA GLU A 174 -49.66 4.20 -35.19
C GLU A 174 -50.08 5.21 -36.28
N MET A 175 -49.95 4.84 -37.56
CA MET A 175 -50.39 5.68 -38.68
C MET A 175 -51.90 5.91 -38.68
N ALA A 176 -52.70 4.91 -38.26
CA ALA A 176 -54.14 5.04 -38.15
C ALA A 176 -54.57 5.97 -37.00
N GLU A 177 -53.82 5.99 -35.90
CA GLU A 177 -54.15 6.72 -34.68
C GLU A 177 -53.59 8.15 -34.64
N SER A 178 -52.35 8.34 -35.12
CA SER A 178 -51.57 9.58 -34.97
C SER A 178 -51.67 10.53 -36.17
N MET A 179 -52.44 10.19 -37.22
CA MET A 179 -52.57 11.04 -38.41
C MET A 179 -53.37 12.33 -38.11
N PRO A 180 -52.79 13.53 -38.35
CA PRO A 180 -53.47 14.81 -38.14
C PRO A 180 -54.43 15.14 -39.30
N LEU A 181 -55.34 14.23 -39.61
CA LEU A 181 -56.38 14.42 -40.60
C LEU A 181 -57.67 14.95 -39.95
N PRO A 182 -58.42 15.85 -40.62
CA PRO A 182 -59.83 16.13 -40.36
C PRO A 182 -60.65 14.87 -40.09
N SER A 183 -61.67 14.98 -39.23
CA SER A 183 -62.44 13.84 -38.71
C SER A 183 -62.99 12.91 -39.79
N VAL A 184 -63.41 13.46 -40.94
CA VAL A 184 -63.98 12.69 -42.05
C VAL A 184 -62.90 11.93 -42.84
N GLU A 185 -61.77 12.57 -43.10
CA GLU A 185 -60.64 11.97 -43.83
C GLU A 185 -59.95 10.88 -43.01
N ARG A 186 -59.89 11.05 -41.68
CA ARG A 186 -59.41 10.02 -40.77
C ARG A 186 -60.30 8.79 -40.78
N VAL A 187 -61.62 8.96 -40.77
CA VAL A 187 -62.56 7.84 -40.86
C VAL A 187 -62.42 7.12 -42.20
N ALA A 188 -62.28 7.85 -43.31
CA ALA A 188 -62.06 7.25 -44.63
C ALA A 188 -60.73 6.47 -44.69
N PHE A 189 -59.64 7.05 -44.18
CA PHE A 189 -58.31 6.44 -44.18
C PHE A 189 -58.23 5.20 -43.28
N THR A 190 -58.71 5.29 -42.04
CA THR A 190 -58.74 4.15 -41.11
C THR A 190 -59.66 3.03 -41.61
N THR A 191 -60.78 3.37 -42.25
CA THR A 191 -61.66 2.40 -42.91
C THR A 191 -60.95 1.72 -44.08
N TYR A 192 -60.26 2.49 -44.93
CA TYR A 192 -59.46 1.94 -46.02
C TYR A 192 -58.36 0.99 -45.52
N LEU A 193 -57.58 1.41 -44.51
CA LEU A 193 -56.56 0.58 -43.88
C LEU A 193 -57.15 -0.69 -43.25
N ARG A 194 -58.35 -0.63 -42.70
CA ARG A 194 -59.04 -1.79 -42.13
C ARG A 194 -59.44 -2.81 -43.20
N PHE A 195 -59.94 -2.34 -44.35
CA PHE A 195 -60.37 -3.22 -45.45
C PHE A 195 -59.21 -3.72 -46.31
N ARG A 196 -58.09 -2.98 -46.37
CA ARG A 196 -56.89 -3.32 -47.16
C ARG A 196 -55.69 -3.63 -46.27
N ARG A 197 -55.93 -4.13 -45.05
CA ARG A 197 -54.89 -4.34 -44.04
C ARG A 197 -53.76 -5.23 -44.53
N ASP A 198 -54.08 -6.36 -45.16
CA ASP A 198 -53.09 -7.32 -45.67
C ASP A 198 -52.22 -6.70 -46.77
N GLU A 199 -52.83 -5.89 -47.64
CA GLU A 199 -52.15 -5.18 -48.71
C GLU A 199 -51.21 -4.10 -48.16
N ALA A 200 -51.70 -3.28 -47.22
CA ALA A 200 -50.92 -2.26 -46.53
C ALA A 200 -49.73 -2.88 -45.75
N ARG A 201 -49.97 -3.99 -45.05
CA ARG A 201 -48.92 -4.76 -44.35
C ARG A 201 -47.89 -5.30 -45.34
N SER A 202 -48.32 -5.85 -46.48
CA SER A 202 -47.40 -6.40 -47.48
C SER A 202 -46.47 -5.31 -48.07
N ILE A 203 -46.99 -4.12 -48.32
CA ILE A 203 -46.21 -2.96 -48.79
C ILE A 203 -45.20 -2.58 -47.72
N LEU A 204 -45.66 -2.42 -46.49
CA LEU A 204 -44.81 -1.99 -45.40
C LEU A 204 -43.73 -3.02 -45.06
N ASN A 205 -44.04 -4.31 -45.09
CA ASN A 205 -43.06 -5.39 -44.96
C ASN A 205 -41.97 -5.32 -46.03
N ARG A 206 -42.32 -5.05 -47.29
CA ARG A 206 -41.33 -4.88 -48.36
C ARG A 206 -40.46 -3.66 -48.11
N THR A 207 -41.04 -2.55 -47.66
CA THR A 207 -40.31 -1.33 -47.30
C THR A 207 -39.35 -1.59 -46.13
N ILE A 208 -39.83 -2.20 -45.05
CA ILE A 208 -39.02 -2.54 -43.87
C ILE A 208 -37.87 -3.49 -44.25
N ALA A 209 -38.11 -4.45 -45.15
CA ALA A 209 -37.08 -5.37 -45.62
C ALA A 209 -35.94 -4.66 -46.38
N GLN A 210 -36.21 -3.51 -46.98
CA GLN A 210 -35.23 -2.71 -47.73
C GLN A 210 -34.56 -1.63 -46.87
N LEU A 211 -35.08 -1.33 -45.67
CA LEU A 211 -34.50 -0.31 -44.77
C LEU A 211 -33.03 -0.55 -44.44
N PRO A 212 -32.55 -1.78 -44.14
CA PRO A 212 -31.13 -2.01 -43.90
C PRO A 212 -30.26 -1.53 -45.05
N ASP A 213 -30.65 -1.82 -46.30
CA ASP A 213 -29.94 -1.42 -47.51
C ASP A 213 -29.88 0.10 -47.68
N THR A 214 -30.94 0.82 -47.29
CA THR A 214 -30.92 2.29 -47.28
C THR A 214 -29.96 2.87 -46.24
N LEU A 215 -29.77 2.19 -45.10
CA LEU A 215 -28.85 2.61 -44.04
C LEU A 215 -27.39 2.31 -44.40
N TYR A 216 -27.14 1.30 -45.23
CA TYR A 216 -25.81 1.08 -45.83
C TYR A 216 -25.35 2.29 -46.69
N GLY A 217 -26.27 3.11 -47.19
CA GLY A 217 -25.96 4.33 -47.94
C GLY A 217 -25.73 5.58 -47.08
N GLN A 218 -26.01 5.54 -45.78
CA GLN A 218 -26.02 6.72 -44.90
C GLN A 218 -24.85 6.77 -43.91
N ARG A 219 -23.71 6.17 -44.26
CA ARG A 219 -22.48 6.14 -43.44
C ARG A 219 -22.10 7.49 -42.84
N ASN A 220 -22.15 8.57 -43.62
CA ASN A 220 -21.77 9.90 -43.14
C ASN A 220 -22.63 10.38 -41.95
N GLN A 221 -23.93 10.03 -41.91
CA GLN A 221 -24.77 10.37 -40.77
C GLN A 221 -24.39 9.56 -39.53
N PHE A 222 -24.01 8.29 -39.73
CA PHE A 222 -23.55 7.44 -38.65
C PHE A 222 -22.23 7.95 -38.05
N ASP A 223 -21.28 8.32 -38.90
CA ASP A 223 -20.00 8.88 -38.46
C ASP A 223 -20.22 10.16 -37.64
N ASN A 224 -21.11 11.05 -38.08
CA ASN A 224 -21.48 12.25 -37.32
C ASN A 224 -22.12 11.94 -35.95
N LEU A 225 -22.93 10.87 -35.84
CA LEU A 225 -23.52 10.47 -34.56
C LEU A 225 -22.45 9.96 -33.58
N LEU A 226 -21.48 9.17 -34.08
CA LEU A 226 -20.35 8.71 -33.30
C LEU A 226 -19.46 9.85 -32.84
N GLU A 227 -19.17 10.83 -33.70
CA GLU A 227 -18.35 12.00 -33.36
C GLU A 227 -18.98 12.89 -32.27
N ASN A 228 -20.32 12.92 -32.20
CA ASN A 228 -21.03 13.67 -31.16
C ASN A 228 -21.19 12.87 -29.85
N PHE A 229 -20.94 11.56 -29.86
CA PHE A 229 -21.13 10.69 -28.69
C PHE A 229 -20.31 11.11 -27.46
N PRO A 230 -19.02 11.51 -27.56
CA PRO A 230 -18.26 11.96 -26.40
C PRO A 230 -18.88 13.18 -25.73
N SER A 231 -19.46 14.10 -26.51
CA SER A 231 -20.13 15.29 -25.99
C SER A 231 -21.39 14.95 -25.18
N LEU A 232 -22.12 13.89 -25.54
CA LEU A 232 -23.27 13.39 -24.78
C LEU A 232 -22.83 12.82 -23.43
N ILE A 233 -21.71 12.11 -23.41
CA ILE A 233 -21.14 11.57 -22.16
C ILE A 233 -20.66 12.71 -21.26
N ALA A 234 -19.97 13.71 -21.83
CA ALA A 234 -19.49 14.88 -21.08
C ALA A 234 -20.63 15.73 -20.49
N GLN A 235 -21.77 15.86 -21.20
CA GLN A 235 -22.96 16.53 -20.67
C GLN A 235 -23.62 15.77 -19.51
N ASN A 236 -23.45 14.45 -19.47
CA ASN A 236 -24.00 13.57 -18.44
C ASN A 236 -22.93 13.10 -17.44
N ARG A 237 -21.89 13.92 -17.23
CA ARG A 237 -20.73 13.61 -16.37
C ARG A 237 -21.13 13.12 -14.99
N ASP A 238 -22.13 13.72 -14.37
CA ASP A 238 -22.58 13.36 -13.02
C ASP A 238 -23.19 11.95 -12.97
N ILE A 239 -23.91 11.55 -14.01
CA ILE A 239 -24.47 10.19 -14.13
C ILE A 239 -23.34 9.16 -14.28
N LEU A 240 -22.37 9.46 -15.14
CA LEU A 240 -21.19 8.60 -15.31
C LEU A 240 -20.41 8.49 -14.00
N LYS A 241 -20.19 9.61 -13.31
CA LYS A 241 -19.50 9.66 -12.02
C LYS A 241 -20.20 8.84 -10.95
N HIS A 242 -21.52 8.93 -10.87
CA HIS A 242 -22.33 8.16 -9.92
C HIS A 242 -22.19 6.65 -10.17
N HIS A 243 -22.45 6.18 -11.38
CA HIS A 243 -22.35 4.75 -11.71
C HIS A 243 -20.91 4.23 -11.63
N LEU A 244 -19.92 5.04 -12.01
CA LEU A 244 -18.51 4.70 -11.83
C LEU A 244 -18.17 4.55 -10.34
N GLY A 245 -18.66 5.47 -9.49
CA GLY A 245 -18.50 5.40 -8.05
C GLY A 245 -19.11 4.12 -7.47
N GLU A 246 -20.33 3.76 -7.87
CA GLU A 246 -20.98 2.52 -7.44
C GLU A 246 -20.21 1.27 -7.90
N ALA A 247 -19.77 1.24 -9.16
CA ALA A 247 -18.99 0.13 -9.71
C ALA A 247 -17.65 -0.03 -8.98
N LEU A 248 -16.92 1.07 -8.75
CA LEU A 248 -15.65 1.06 -8.00
C LEU A 248 -15.88 0.67 -6.54
N ASN A 249 -16.96 1.13 -5.91
CA ASN A 249 -17.29 0.75 -4.54
C ASN A 249 -17.55 -0.75 -4.41
N SER A 250 -18.33 -1.32 -5.33
CA SER A 250 -18.59 -2.76 -5.41
C SER A 250 -17.30 -3.55 -5.63
N PHE A 251 -16.45 -3.09 -6.56
CA PHE A 251 -15.16 -3.72 -6.84
C PHE A 251 -14.24 -3.72 -5.62
N ILE A 252 -14.07 -2.58 -4.95
CA ILE A 252 -13.20 -2.48 -3.77
C ILE A 252 -13.75 -3.32 -2.61
N SER A 253 -15.07 -3.35 -2.43
CA SER A 253 -15.72 -4.19 -1.40
C SER A 253 -15.53 -5.68 -1.64
N GLY A 254 -15.37 -6.11 -2.90
CA GLY A 254 -15.06 -7.49 -3.26
C GLY A 254 -13.60 -7.89 -3.06
N ILE A 255 -12.69 -6.95 -2.82
CA ILE A 255 -11.26 -7.22 -2.63
C ILE A 255 -10.98 -7.57 -1.17
N ASP A 256 -10.54 -8.81 -0.91
CA ASP A 256 -9.98 -9.19 0.38
C ASP A 256 -8.53 -8.69 0.52
N VAL A 257 -8.39 -7.42 0.91
CA VAL A 257 -7.10 -6.75 1.16
C VAL A 257 -6.26 -7.53 2.17
N LYS A 258 -6.89 -8.17 3.16
CA LYS A 258 -6.20 -8.97 4.18
C LYS A 258 -5.49 -10.15 3.53
N SER A 259 -6.18 -10.91 2.70
CA SER A 259 -5.58 -12.06 2.01
C SER A 259 -4.39 -11.65 1.14
N ILE A 260 -4.47 -10.49 0.46
CA ILE A 260 -3.41 -9.95 -0.40
C ILE A 260 -2.18 -9.60 0.44
N ILE A 261 -2.37 -8.87 1.55
CA ILE A 261 -1.26 -8.48 2.44
C ILE A 261 -0.61 -9.70 3.07
N VAL A 262 -1.41 -10.65 3.59
CA VAL A 262 -0.89 -11.88 4.22
C VAL A 262 -0.12 -12.72 3.20
N LYS A 263 -0.67 -12.92 1.99
CA LYS A 263 -0.01 -13.68 0.93
C LYS A 263 1.29 -12.99 0.48
N ASN A 264 1.28 -11.67 0.34
CA ASN A 264 2.48 -10.90 0.00
C ASN A 264 3.53 -10.98 1.12
N LEU A 265 3.11 -10.90 2.38
CA LEU A 265 4.02 -11.03 3.53
C LEU A 265 4.62 -12.43 3.65
N ASN A 266 3.84 -13.46 3.37
CA ASN A 266 4.30 -14.85 3.36
C ASN A 266 5.18 -15.17 2.15
N SER A 267 5.06 -14.39 1.06
CA SER A 267 5.94 -14.51 -0.11
C SER A 267 7.34 -13.92 0.11
N TYR A 268 7.56 -13.15 1.19
CA TYR A 268 8.91 -12.77 1.57
C TYR A 268 9.66 -13.98 2.15
N ASP A 269 10.79 -14.31 1.51
CA ASP A 269 11.74 -15.29 2.02
C ASP A 269 12.11 -15.01 3.49
N GLU A 270 12.39 -16.07 4.26
CA GLU A 270 12.79 -16.01 5.67
C GLU A 270 13.84 -14.92 5.96
N ASN A 271 14.76 -14.72 5.02
CA ASN A 271 15.85 -13.77 5.14
C ASN A 271 15.42 -12.30 5.09
N ARG A 272 14.29 -11.97 4.44
CA ARG A 272 13.91 -10.57 4.18
C ARG A 272 13.17 -9.92 5.33
N LEU A 273 12.28 -10.66 6.00
CA LEU A 273 11.64 -10.17 7.23
C LEU A 273 12.68 -9.98 8.34
N GLU A 274 13.60 -10.93 8.49
CA GLU A 274 14.73 -10.80 9.41
C GLU A 274 15.56 -9.55 9.08
N TYR A 275 15.88 -9.33 7.80
CA TYR A 275 16.61 -8.14 7.37
C TYR A 275 15.88 -6.84 7.71
N LEU A 276 14.56 -6.77 7.46
CA LEU A 276 13.77 -5.57 7.77
C LEU A 276 13.80 -5.25 9.27
N ILE A 277 13.51 -6.25 10.12
CA ILE A 277 13.55 -6.08 11.58
C ILE A 277 14.96 -5.69 12.03
N LYS A 278 15.97 -6.41 11.55
CA LYS A 278 17.37 -6.15 11.90
C LYS A 278 17.80 -4.75 11.48
N SER A 279 17.50 -4.31 10.26
CA SER A 279 17.91 -3.00 9.75
C SER A 279 17.24 -1.85 10.50
N SER A 280 16.02 -2.03 11.00
CA SER A 280 15.31 -1.02 11.78
C SER A 280 15.73 -0.97 13.25
N THR A 281 16.07 -2.13 13.84
CA THR A 281 16.27 -2.25 15.30
C THR A 281 17.74 -2.34 15.71
N MET A 282 18.66 -2.68 14.80
CA MET A 282 20.08 -2.91 15.12
C MET A 282 20.76 -1.70 15.76
N ASP A 283 20.45 -0.47 15.32
CA ASP A 283 21.04 0.73 15.90
C ASP A 283 20.64 0.92 17.38
N GLN A 284 19.38 0.64 17.70
CA GLN A 284 18.86 0.72 19.07
C GLN A 284 19.46 -0.38 19.96
N LEU A 285 19.58 -1.60 19.44
CA LEU A 285 20.19 -2.71 20.18
C LEU A 285 21.68 -2.47 20.41
N ASN A 286 22.39 -1.89 19.44
CA ASN A 286 23.79 -1.50 19.63
C ASN A 286 23.94 -0.45 20.73
N TYR A 287 23.01 0.48 20.88
CA TYR A 287 23.02 1.40 22.01
C TYR A 287 22.92 0.67 23.35
N ILE A 288 21.98 -0.28 23.48
CA ILE A 288 21.83 -1.13 24.69
C ILE A 288 23.11 -1.93 24.97
N LYS A 289 23.77 -2.44 23.93
CA LYS A 289 25.05 -3.16 24.03
C LYS A 289 26.15 -2.30 24.67
N TYR A 290 26.35 -1.07 24.19
CA TYR A 290 27.37 -0.18 24.74
C TYR A 290 26.96 0.44 26.08
N LEU A 291 25.68 0.69 26.29
CA LEU A 291 25.15 1.12 27.59
C LEU A 291 25.40 0.05 28.65
N GLY A 292 25.27 -1.23 28.30
CA GLY A 292 25.63 -2.35 29.17
C GLY A 292 27.08 -2.29 29.65
N ALA A 293 28.00 -1.78 28.83
CA ALA A 293 29.39 -1.58 29.21
C ALA A 293 29.55 -0.46 30.24
N ILE A 294 28.87 0.67 30.04
CA ILE A 294 28.84 1.80 30.99
C ILE A 294 28.21 1.36 32.31
N LEU A 295 27.10 0.65 32.25
CA LEU A 295 26.39 0.18 33.43
C LEU A 295 27.22 -0.87 34.18
N GLY A 296 27.96 -1.72 33.47
CA GLY A 296 28.95 -2.61 34.05
C GLY A 296 30.08 -1.87 34.75
N VAL A 297 30.58 -0.75 34.19
CA VAL A 297 31.58 0.13 34.84
C VAL A 297 31.03 0.72 36.14
N LEU A 298 29.80 1.24 36.11
CA LEU A 298 29.13 1.77 37.31
C LEU A 298 28.86 0.66 38.36
N GLY A 299 28.48 -0.53 37.91
CA GLY A 299 28.33 -1.70 38.76
C GLY A 299 29.66 -2.13 39.40
N GLY A 300 30.76 -2.07 38.64
CA GLY A 300 32.10 -2.34 39.16
C GLY A 300 32.54 -1.32 40.21
N LEU A 301 32.20 -0.04 40.01
CA LEU A 301 32.43 1.02 41.00
C LEU A 301 31.65 0.75 42.30
N PHE A 302 30.41 0.28 42.19
CA PHE A 302 29.59 -0.11 43.32
C PHE A 302 30.13 -1.34 44.06
N ILE A 303 30.57 -2.36 43.32
CA ILE A 303 31.19 -3.57 43.88
C ILE A 303 32.48 -3.22 44.64
N TRP A 304 33.26 -2.26 44.12
CA TRP A 304 34.51 -1.84 44.76
C TRP A 304 34.29 -1.00 46.03
N ASN A 305 33.44 0.04 45.96
CA ASN A 305 33.11 0.86 47.13
C ASN A 305 31.68 1.42 47.02
N PRO A 306 30.71 0.85 47.76
CA PRO A 306 29.31 1.27 47.69
C PRO A 306 29.06 2.73 48.08
N LEU A 307 29.78 3.26 49.08
CA LEU A 307 29.58 4.63 49.57
C LEU A 307 30.06 5.67 48.56
N VAL A 308 31.24 5.44 47.97
CA VAL A 308 31.77 6.32 46.93
C VAL A 308 30.91 6.24 45.67
N ALA A 309 30.46 5.04 45.31
CA ALA A 309 29.59 4.84 44.16
C ALA A 309 28.26 5.59 44.29
N THR A 310 27.57 5.48 45.44
CA THR A 310 26.29 6.16 45.65
C THR A 310 26.45 7.69 45.66
N ALA A 311 27.54 8.21 46.23
CA ALA A 311 27.83 9.64 46.19
C ALA A 311 28.07 10.14 44.75
N ILE A 312 28.88 9.43 43.96
CA ILE A 312 29.18 9.80 42.56
C ILE A 312 27.92 9.70 41.70
N ILE A 313 27.20 8.58 41.76
CA ILE A 313 25.98 8.36 40.97
C ILE A 313 24.90 9.38 41.36
N GLY A 314 24.71 9.62 42.66
CA GLY A 314 23.76 10.61 43.16
C GLY A 314 24.08 12.03 42.72
N SER A 315 25.35 12.42 42.76
CA SER A 315 25.81 13.72 42.25
C SER A 315 25.57 13.86 40.75
N LEU A 316 25.91 12.83 39.96
CA LEU A 316 25.71 12.84 38.52
C LEU A 316 24.22 12.91 38.13
N ALA A 317 23.37 12.20 38.88
CA ALA A 317 21.91 12.26 38.72
C ALA A 317 21.35 13.65 39.06
N ALA A 318 21.81 14.27 40.17
CA ALA A 318 21.39 15.62 40.54
C ALA A 318 21.79 16.65 39.48
N VAL A 319 23.00 16.55 38.93
CA VAL A 319 23.46 17.40 37.82
C VAL A 319 22.59 17.21 36.58
N LEU A 320 22.28 15.97 36.20
CA LEU A 320 21.40 15.67 35.07
C LEU A 320 20.00 16.27 35.26
N LEU A 321 19.41 16.12 36.44
CA LEU A 321 18.09 16.68 36.75
C LEU A 321 18.09 18.21 36.74
N LEU A 322 19.15 18.84 37.22
CA LEU A 322 19.32 20.30 37.15
C LEU A 322 19.43 20.77 35.69
N PHE A 323 20.22 20.10 34.87
CA PHE A 323 20.33 20.41 33.45
C PHE A 323 19.00 20.24 32.71
N ASP A 324 18.28 19.14 32.97
CA ASP A 324 16.97 18.89 32.36
C ASP A 324 15.95 19.96 32.76
N HIS A 325 15.93 20.33 34.04
CA HIS A 325 15.08 21.41 34.54
C HIS A 325 15.38 22.76 33.89
N ILE A 326 16.66 23.11 33.73
CA ILE A 326 17.09 24.35 33.08
C ILE A 326 16.71 24.36 31.60
N LEU A 327 16.89 23.24 30.90
CA LEU A 327 16.55 23.11 29.48
C LEU A 327 15.04 23.12 29.24
N ALA A 328 14.26 22.54 30.15
CA ALA A 328 12.79 22.56 30.10
C ALA A 328 12.21 23.95 30.29
N GLN A 329 12.86 24.82 31.09
CA GLN A 329 12.46 26.22 31.25
C GLN A 329 12.86 27.12 30.07
N SER A 330 13.76 26.67 29.19
CA SER A 330 14.26 27.43 28.04
C SER A 330 13.48 27.19 26.74
N LYS A 331 12.36 26.44 26.77
CA LYS A 331 11.47 26.15 25.64
C LYS A 331 10.15 26.88 25.77
#